data_AF-A0A9D3WN14-F1
#
_entry.id   AF-A0A9D3WN14-F1
#
_cell.length_a   1.000
_cell.length_b   1.000
_cell.length_c   1.000
_cell.angle_alpha   90.00
_cell.angle_beta   90.00
_cell.angle_gamma   90.00
#
_symmetry.space_group_name_H-M   'P 1'
#
loop_
_entity.id
_entity.type
_entity.pdbx_description
1 polymer ?
#
loop_
_entity_poly.entity_id
_entity_poly.type
_entity_poly.pdbx_seq_one_letter_code
_entity_poly.pdbx_strand_id
1 'polypeptide(L)'
;MLSSQQNRLVKAIALHLGEIAVNRAIPGTDSLLCPDIVVTDEDWKKIILVDVTIPFENRTTAFRQARARKLEKYAPLPDTLRAKGYEVHTDALIVGTLGAWDPLNERVLRTCGVDRRYARLMRCLMVSDAIRWSRDIYTEHVTGHRQYQE
;
A
#
# COMPACT_ATOMS: atom_id res chain seq x y z
N MET A 1 -9.02 -9.53 0.56
CA MET A 1 -8.42 -8.81 -0.59
C MET A 1 -7.35 -7.79 -0.17
N LEU A 2 -7.67 -6.73 0.58
CA LEU A 2 -6.69 -5.69 0.96
C LEU A 2 -5.51 -6.24 1.78
N SER A 3 -5.81 -7.07 2.78
CA SER A 3 -4.83 -7.71 3.66
C SER A 3 -3.81 -8.57 2.91
N SER A 4 -4.24 -9.32 1.89
CA SER A 4 -3.33 -10.14 1.07
C SER A 4 -2.37 -9.28 0.24
N GLN A 5 -2.84 -8.14 -0.27
CA GLN A 5 -2.01 -7.19 -1.01
C GLN A 5 -0.99 -6.50 -0.10
N GLN A 6 -1.43 -6.03 1.08
CA GLN A 6 -0.56 -5.45 2.11
C GLN A 6 0.53 -6.45 2.54
N ASN A 7 0.15 -7.67 2.91
CA ASN A 7 1.09 -8.71 3.33
C ASN A 7 2.11 -9.05 2.25
N ARG A 8 1.70 -9.03 0.97
CA ARG A 8 2.62 -9.26 -0.14
C ARG A 8 3.67 -8.15 -0.26
N LEU A 9 3.26 -6.88 -0.09
CA LEU A 9 4.18 -5.75 -0.08
C LEU A 9 5.10 -5.79 1.14
N VAL A 10 4.58 -6.04 2.35
CA VAL A 10 5.38 -6.16 3.57
C VAL A 10 6.51 -7.18 3.40
N LYS A 11 6.21 -8.36 2.85
CA LYS A 11 7.21 -9.41 2.60
C LYS A 11 8.22 -9.06 1.51
N ALA A 12 7.91 -8.07 0.67
CA ALA A 12 8.76 -7.66 -0.45
C ALA A 12 9.71 -6.51 -0.09
N ILE A 13 9.39 -5.75 0.96
CA ILE A 13 10.22 -4.62 1.42
C ILE A 13 11.60 -5.14 1.79
N ALA A 14 12.63 -4.44 1.32
CA ALA A 14 14.00 -4.84 1.62
C ALA A 14 14.30 -4.59 3.10
N LEU A 15 14.74 -5.64 3.81
CA LEU A 15 14.97 -5.62 5.27
C LEU A 15 16.04 -4.61 5.71
N HIS A 16 16.94 -4.22 4.82
CA HIS A 16 17.99 -3.23 5.12
C HIS A 16 17.47 -1.78 5.14
N LEU A 17 16.21 -1.53 4.77
CA LEU A 17 15.61 -0.20 4.80
C LEU A 17 15.13 0.23 6.19
N GLY A 18 15.16 -0.67 7.18
CA GLY A 18 14.80 -0.34 8.56
C GLY A 18 13.69 -1.23 9.13
N GLU A 19 13.19 -0.83 10.30
CA GLU A 19 12.14 -1.53 11.02
C GLU A 19 10.79 -1.35 10.32
N ILE A 20 10.05 -2.45 10.11
CA ILE A 20 8.74 -2.44 9.46
C ILE A 20 7.64 -2.56 10.53
N ALA A 21 6.78 -1.55 10.62
CA ALA A 21 5.54 -1.58 11.39
C ALA A 21 4.32 -1.63 10.45
N VAL A 22 3.31 -2.41 10.83
CA VAL A 22 2.11 -2.66 10.01
C VAL A 22 0.87 -2.29 10.81
N ASN A 23 -0.02 -1.47 10.24
CA ASN A 23 -1.28 -1.04 10.86
C ASN A 23 -1.11 -0.46 12.29
N ARG A 24 -0.07 0.34 12.51
CA ARG A 24 0.25 0.94 13.81
C ARG A 24 0.44 2.46 13.68
N ALA A 25 0.10 3.17 14.75
CA ALA A 25 0.45 4.58 14.89
C ALA A 25 1.98 4.73 14.94
N ILE A 26 2.49 5.84 14.42
CA ILE A 26 3.94 6.08 14.37
C ILE A 26 4.41 6.52 15.76
N PRO A 27 5.32 5.77 16.41
CA PRO A 27 5.85 6.14 17.72
C PRO A 27 6.44 7.54 17.71
N GLY A 28 6.18 8.30 18.77
CA GLY A 28 6.64 9.67 18.89
C GLY A 28 5.84 10.69 18.09
N THR A 29 4.78 10.34 17.37
CA THR A 29 3.80 11.33 16.90
C THR A 29 2.59 11.34 17.83
N ASP A 30 1.98 12.50 18.09
CA ASP A 30 0.71 12.59 18.85
C ASP A 30 -0.50 12.16 18.00
N SER A 31 -0.25 11.59 16.81
CA SER A 31 -1.27 11.21 15.87
C SER A 31 -1.80 9.80 16.14
N LEU A 32 -3.12 9.64 16.07
CA LEU A 32 -3.79 8.35 16.10
C LEU A 32 -3.87 7.69 14.70
N LEU A 33 -3.24 8.30 13.69
CA LEU A 33 -3.24 7.76 12.33
C LEU A 33 -2.35 6.52 12.25
N CYS A 34 -2.91 5.44 11.70
CA CYS A 34 -2.21 4.18 11.45
C CYS A 34 -2.10 3.94 9.94
N PRO A 35 -0.98 4.32 9.29
CA PRO A 35 -0.67 3.87 7.94
C PRO A 35 -0.60 2.34 7.87
N ASP A 36 -0.89 1.78 6.69
CA ASP A 36 -0.81 0.33 6.50
C ASP A 36 0.60 -0.19 6.73
N ILE A 37 1.61 0.53 6.25
CA ILE A 37 3.01 0.16 6.34
C ILE A 37 3.85 1.39 6.67
N VAL A 38 4.72 1.25 7.66
CA VAL A 38 5.72 2.23 8.07
C VAL A 38 7.06 1.53 8.07
N VAL A 39 8.04 2.06 7.34
CA VAL A 39 9.44 1.62 7.41
C VAL A 39 10.25 2.74 8.02
N THR A 40 10.96 2.45 9.12
CA THR A 40 11.74 3.45 9.87
C THR A 40 13.21 3.07 9.88
N ASP A 41 14.04 3.94 9.31
CA ASP A 41 15.49 3.91 9.36
C ASP A 41 15.96 4.98 10.35
N GLU A 42 16.36 4.56 11.55
CA GLU A 42 16.83 5.48 12.59
C GLU A 42 18.24 6.01 12.33
N ASP A 43 19.09 5.23 11.65
CA ASP A 43 20.48 5.59 11.37
C ASP A 43 20.55 6.72 10.34
N TRP A 44 19.73 6.64 9.29
CA TRP A 44 19.66 7.63 8.22
C TRP A 44 18.53 8.64 8.41
N LYS A 45 17.76 8.52 9.50
CA LYS A 45 16.56 9.32 9.77
C LYS A 45 15.61 9.35 8.57
N LYS A 46 15.24 8.18 8.05
CA LYS A 46 14.29 8.05 6.93
C LYS A 46 13.04 7.29 7.35
N ILE A 47 11.89 7.77 6.89
CA ILE A 47 10.61 7.10 7.10
C ILE A 47 9.87 6.95 5.77
N ILE A 48 9.41 5.73 5.49
CA ILE A 48 8.56 5.43 4.34
C ILE A 48 7.18 5.04 4.85
N LEU A 49 6.17 5.81 4.47
CA LEU A 49 4.76 5.57 4.75
C LEU A 49 4.08 5.10 3.47
N VAL A 50 3.57 3.87 3.47
CA VAL A 50 2.83 3.32 2.34
C VAL A 50 1.47 2.83 2.78
N ASP A 51 0.45 3.25 2.05
CA ASP A 51 -0.92 2.76 2.21
C ASP A 51 -1.35 1.96 0.98
N VAL A 52 -1.90 0.77 1.17
CA VAL A 52 -2.38 -0.08 0.07
C VAL A 52 -3.85 0.23 -0.14
N THR A 53 -4.24 0.57 -1.37
CA THR A 53 -5.61 0.98 -1.69
C THR A 53 -6.13 0.22 -2.89
N ILE A 54 -7.39 -0.24 -2.78
CA ILE A 54 -8.09 -0.96 -3.85
C ILE A 54 -9.35 -0.19 -4.21
N PRO A 55 -9.25 0.86 -5.06
CA PRO A 55 -10.40 1.63 -5.47
C PRO A 55 -11.21 0.90 -6.54
N PHE A 56 -12.51 1.18 -6.61
CA PHE A 56 -13.31 0.82 -7.77
C PHE A 56 -12.72 1.46 -9.02
N GLU A 57 -12.56 0.66 -10.07
CA GLU A 57 -11.96 1.13 -11.32
C GLU A 57 -12.94 1.99 -12.12
N ASN A 58 -12.82 3.30 -11.96
CA ASN A 58 -13.49 4.27 -12.82
C ASN A 58 -12.46 5.19 -13.49
N ARG A 59 -11.70 4.60 -14.42
CA ARG A 59 -10.61 5.23 -15.18
C ARG A 59 -9.47 5.76 -14.28
N THR A 60 -8.50 6.44 -14.89
CA THR A 60 -7.31 6.99 -14.23
C THR A 60 -7.65 8.04 -13.16
N THR A 61 -8.81 8.69 -13.24
CA THR A 61 -9.28 9.65 -12.24
C THR A 61 -9.52 9.00 -10.88
N ALA A 62 -10.06 7.78 -10.85
CA ALA A 62 -10.26 7.05 -9.60
C ALA A 62 -8.93 6.80 -8.86
N PHE A 63 -7.86 6.48 -9.59
CA PHE A 63 -6.55 6.21 -9.00
C PHE A 63 -5.90 7.48 -8.46
N ARG A 64 -5.95 8.58 -9.22
CA ARG A 64 -5.45 9.88 -8.76
C ARG A 64 -6.17 10.35 -7.49
N GLN A 65 -7.50 10.22 -7.46
CA GLN A 65 -8.31 10.59 -6.29
C GLN A 65 -8.02 9.68 -5.10
N ALA A 66 -7.91 8.36 -5.30
CA ALA A 66 -7.57 7.42 -4.24
C ALA A 66 -6.20 7.75 -3.62
N ARG A 67 -5.19 8.03 -4.46
CA ARG A 67 -3.86 8.46 -4.01
C ARG A 67 -3.93 9.78 -3.24
N ALA A 68 -4.58 10.79 -3.80
CA ALA A 68 -4.72 12.10 -3.18
C ALA A 68 -5.38 12.02 -1.80
N ARG A 69 -6.46 11.24 -1.67
CA ARG A 69 -7.15 11.03 -0.38
C ARG A 69 -6.22 10.43 0.68
N LYS A 70 -5.34 9.50 0.31
CA LYS A 70 -4.37 8.91 1.26
C LYS A 70 -3.27 9.90 1.63
N LEU A 71 -2.74 10.65 0.66
CA LEU A 71 -1.76 11.70 0.91
C LEU A 71 -2.32 12.80 1.81
N GLU A 72 -3.56 13.24 1.56
CA GLU A 72 -4.27 14.22 2.38
C GLU A 72 -4.54 13.68 3.79
N LYS A 73 -5.03 12.44 3.93
CA LYS A 73 -5.26 11.80 5.22
C LYS A 73 -4.01 11.79 6.10
N TYR A 74 -2.85 11.51 5.52
CA TYR A 74 -1.59 11.40 6.27
C TYR A 74 -0.73 12.66 6.23
N ALA A 75 -1.17 13.76 5.61
CA ALA A 75 -0.40 15.00 5.48
C ALA A 75 0.18 15.53 6.82
N PRO A 76 -0.50 15.41 7.98
CA PRO A 76 0.07 15.86 9.25
C PRO A 76 1.29 15.04 9.73
N LEU A 77 1.43 13.78 9.28
CA LEU A 77 2.52 12.90 9.74
C LEU A 77 3.88 13.34 9.19
N PRO A 78 4.07 13.56 7.87
CA PRO A 78 5.34 14.06 7.35
C PRO A 78 5.78 15.37 7.98
N ASP A 79 4.88 16.31 8.24
CA ASP A 79 5.25 17.61 8.84
C ASP A 79 5.82 17.43 10.25
N THR A 80 5.13 16.63 11.07
CA THR A 80 5.57 16.30 12.44
C THR A 80 6.91 15.56 12.46
N LEU A 81 7.09 14.60 11.55
CA LEU A 81 8.30 13.77 11.48
C LEU A 81 9.49 14.53 10.88
N ARG A 82 9.26 15.39 9.88
CA ARG A 82 10.30 16.27 9.32
C ARG A 82 10.79 17.29 10.35
N ALA A 83 9.91 17.81 11.20
CA ALA A 83 10.32 18.68 12.31
C ALA A 83 11.26 17.97 13.31
N LYS A 84 11.24 16.63 13.35
CA LYS A 84 12.15 15.79 14.14
C LYS A 84 13.42 15.37 13.39
N GLY A 85 13.63 15.91 12.19
CA GLY A 85 14.82 15.63 11.38
C GLY A 85 14.70 14.42 10.45
N TYR A 86 13.51 13.82 10.30
CA TYR A 86 13.34 12.70 9.38
C TYR A 86 13.09 13.17 7.94
N GLU A 87 13.70 12.49 6.98
CA GLU A 87 13.24 12.49 5.59
C GLU A 87 12.05 11.54 5.46
N VAL A 88 10.90 12.07 5.02
CA VAL A 88 9.64 11.30 4.99
C VAL A 88 9.11 11.18 3.57
N HIS A 89 8.95 9.93 3.12
CA HIS A 89 8.27 9.54 1.89
C HIS A 89 6.88 9.02 2.22
N THR A 90 5.84 9.57 1.59
CA THR A 90 4.46 9.11 1.77
C THR A 90 3.86 8.83 0.41
N ASP A 91 3.33 7.63 0.23
CA ASP A 91 2.68 7.25 -1.01
C ASP A 91 1.63 6.17 -0.83
N ALA A 92 0.86 5.90 -1.89
CA ALA A 92 -0.11 4.80 -1.91
C ALA A 92 0.25 3.75 -2.97
N LEU A 93 0.05 2.47 -2.67
CA LEU A 93 0.10 1.41 -3.67
C LEU A 93 -1.32 1.07 -4.12
N ILE A 94 -1.63 1.32 -5.39
CA ILE A 94 -3.00 1.27 -5.92
C ILE A 94 -3.17 0.12 -6.89
N VAL A 95 -4.07 -0.80 -6.55
CA VAL A 95 -4.51 -1.89 -7.44
C VAL A 95 -6.01 -1.79 -7.60
N GLY A 96 -6.50 -1.57 -8.80
CA GLY A 96 -7.94 -1.48 -9.04
C GLY A 96 -8.65 -2.82 -8.81
N THR A 97 -9.94 -2.76 -8.49
CA THR A 97 -10.76 -3.96 -8.22
C THR A 97 -10.83 -4.95 -9.39
N LEU A 98 -10.68 -4.50 -10.64
CA LEU A 98 -10.75 -5.33 -11.85
C LEU A 98 -9.36 -5.65 -12.42
N GLY A 99 -8.28 -5.34 -11.69
CA GLY A 99 -6.91 -5.68 -12.05
C GLY A 99 -6.09 -4.58 -12.72
N ALA A 100 -6.57 -3.34 -12.78
CA ALA A 100 -5.75 -2.23 -13.27
C ALA A 100 -4.63 -1.89 -12.26
N TRP A 101 -3.45 -1.56 -12.81
CA TRP A 101 -2.26 -1.21 -12.05
C TRP A 101 -1.93 0.27 -12.24
N ASP A 102 -1.78 1.02 -11.15
CA ASP A 102 -1.32 2.41 -11.23
C ASP A 102 0.17 2.46 -11.62
N PRO A 103 0.56 3.14 -12.72
CA PRO A 103 1.97 3.30 -13.10
C PRO A 103 2.84 3.92 -11.99
N LEU A 104 2.25 4.73 -11.09
CA LEU A 104 2.99 5.34 -9.97
C LEU A 104 3.42 4.32 -8.91
N ASN A 105 2.84 3.11 -8.89
CA ASN A 105 3.30 2.04 -8.00
C ASN A 105 4.76 1.65 -8.27
N GLU A 106 5.26 1.82 -9.50
CA GLU A 106 6.66 1.54 -9.81
C GLU A 106 7.61 2.43 -8.99
N ARG A 107 7.19 3.65 -8.62
CA ARG A 107 7.95 4.50 -7.70
C ARG A 107 7.92 3.94 -6.28
N VAL A 108 6.73 3.55 -5.81
CA VAL A 108 6.53 2.98 -4.46
C VAL A 108 7.38 1.73 -4.26
N LEU A 109 7.36 0.80 -5.23
CA LEU A 109 8.13 -0.43 -5.18
C LEU A 109 9.64 -0.14 -5.14
N ARG A 110 10.13 0.84 -5.90
CA ARG A 110 11.54 1.26 -5.83
C ARG A 110 11.89 1.86 -4.48
N THR A 111 11.05 2.75 -3.93
CA THR A 111 11.27 3.33 -2.60
C THR A 111 11.29 2.26 -1.51
N CYS A 112 10.48 1.21 -1.66
CA CYS A 112 10.46 0.05 -0.78
C CYS A 112 11.62 -0.96 -1.00
N GLY A 113 12.57 -0.65 -1.89
CA GLY A 113 13.72 -1.52 -2.18
C GLY A 113 13.33 -2.84 -2.85
N VAL A 114 12.15 -2.92 -3.46
CA VAL A 114 11.68 -4.15 -4.11
C VAL A 114 12.47 -4.37 -5.40
N ASP A 115 13.10 -5.54 -5.52
CA ASP A 115 13.88 -5.90 -6.71
C ASP A 115 13.02 -5.81 -7.99
N ARG A 116 13.62 -5.34 -9.09
CA ARG A 116 12.90 -5.10 -10.35
C ARG A 116 12.33 -6.38 -10.97
N ARG A 117 13.00 -7.53 -10.82
CA ARG A 117 12.49 -8.81 -11.33
C ARG A 117 11.30 -9.24 -10.49
N TYR A 118 11.42 -9.16 -9.17
CA TYR A 118 10.32 -9.49 -8.27
C TYR A 118 9.14 -8.52 -8.41
N ALA A 119 9.36 -7.22 -8.58
CA ALA A 119 8.32 -6.21 -8.79
C ALA A 119 7.39 -6.56 -9.97
N ARG A 120 7.95 -7.08 -11.07
CA ARG A 120 7.16 -7.54 -12.23
C ARG A 120 6.25 -8.71 -11.88
N LEU A 121 6.79 -9.69 -11.15
CA LEU A 121 6.03 -10.86 -10.69
C LEU A 121 4.96 -10.42 -9.68
N MET A 122 5.34 -9.61 -8.71
CA MET A 122 4.47 -9.07 -7.67
C MET A 122 3.28 -8.36 -8.29
N ARG A 123 3.48 -7.47 -9.27
CA ARG A 123 2.40 -6.84 -10.02
C ARG A 123 1.41 -7.85 -10.59
N CYS A 124 1.90 -8.88 -11.29
CA CYS A 124 1.02 -9.92 -11.85
C CYS A 124 0.23 -10.63 -10.75
N LEU A 125 0.87 -11.01 -9.64
CA LEU A 125 0.21 -11.69 -8.54
C LEU A 125 -0.84 -10.81 -7.85
N MET A 126 -0.54 -9.52 -7.63
CA MET A 126 -1.48 -8.58 -7.02
C MET A 126 -2.71 -8.34 -7.91
N VAL A 127 -2.49 -8.17 -9.22
CA VAL A 127 -3.55 -8.00 -10.22
C VAL A 127 -4.41 -9.26 -10.31
N SER A 128 -3.80 -10.44 -10.41
CA SER A 128 -4.52 -11.72 -10.43
C SER A 128 -5.34 -11.94 -9.16
N ASP A 129 -4.79 -11.59 -8.00
CA ASP A 129 -5.53 -11.64 -6.74
C ASP A 129 -6.74 -10.70 -6.78
N ALA A 130 -6.59 -9.48 -7.29
CA ALA A 130 -7.70 -8.53 -7.37
C ALA A 130 -8.85 -9.05 -8.26
N ILE A 131 -8.50 -9.57 -9.45
CA ILE A 131 -9.46 -10.17 -10.37
C ILE A 131 -10.15 -11.39 -9.74
N ARG A 132 -9.39 -12.27 -9.08
CA ARG A 132 -9.93 -13.44 -8.38
C ARG A 132 -10.95 -13.03 -7.33
N TRP A 133 -10.60 -12.07 -6.47
CA TRP A 133 -11.52 -11.55 -5.44
C TRP A 133 -12.80 -10.98 -6.05
N SER A 134 -12.71 -10.18 -7.12
CA SER A 134 -13.88 -9.65 -7.80
C SER A 134 -14.76 -10.73 -8.43
N ARG A 135 -14.15 -11.76 -9.03
CA ARG A 135 -14.87 -12.93 -9.54
C ARG A 135 -15.60 -13.64 -8.41
N ASP A 136 -14.91 -13.93 -7.31
CA ASP A 136 -15.45 -14.70 -6.18
C ASP A 136 -16.64 -13.98 -5.53
N ILE A 137 -16.54 -12.66 -5.35
CA ILE A 137 -17.64 -11.82 -4.86
C ILE A 137 -18.84 -11.88 -5.82
N TYR A 138 -18.61 -11.77 -7.13
CA TYR A 138 -19.68 -11.84 -8.13
C TYR A 138 -20.34 -13.22 -8.16
N THR A 139 -19.55 -14.30 -8.13
CA THR A 139 -20.06 -15.67 -8.12
C THR A 139 -20.86 -15.96 -6.85
N GLU A 140 -20.40 -15.51 -5.68
CA GLU A 140 -21.17 -15.62 -4.43
C GLU A 140 -22.49 -14.84 -4.51
N HIS A 141 -22.48 -13.64 -5.10
CA HIS A 141 -23.70 -12.86 -5.30
C HIS A 141 -24.74 -13.58 -6.19
N VAL A 142 -24.29 -14.20 -7.28
CA VAL A 142 -25.18 -14.90 -8.23
C VAL A 142 -25.66 -16.25 -7.69
N THR A 143 -24.79 -17.00 -7.01
CA THR A 143 -25.07 -18.38 -6.60
C THR A 143 -25.56 -18.52 -5.16
N GLY A 144 -25.33 -17.51 -4.31
CA GLY A 144 -25.55 -17.58 -2.87
C GLY A 144 -24.52 -18.45 -2.11
N HIS A 145 -23.53 -19.01 -2.80
CA HIS A 145 -22.52 -19.89 -2.19
C HIS A 145 -21.21 -19.15 -1.95
N ARG A 146 -20.72 -19.20 -0.70
CA ARG A 146 -19.45 -18.60 -0.27
C ARG A 146 -18.28 -19.14 -1.10
N GLN A 147 -17.55 -18.24 -1.78
CA GLN A 147 -16.44 -18.61 -2.68
C GLN A 147 -15.05 -18.47 -2.04
N TYR A 148 -14.95 -17.87 -0.86
CA TYR A 148 -13.69 -17.58 -0.19
C TYR A 148 -13.78 -17.81 1.32
N GLN A 149 -12.68 -18.27 1.91
CA GLN A 149 -12.48 -18.38 3.35
C GLN A 149 -11.52 -17.26 3.79
N GLU A 150 -11.74 -16.69 4.97
CA GLU A 150 -10.88 -15.64 5.55
C GLU A 150 -9.53 -16.17 6.02
#